data_AF-A0A1Q7Q5J0-F1
#
_entry.id   AF-A0A1Q7Q5J0-F1
#
_cell.length_a   1.000
_cell.length_b   1.000
_cell.length_c   1.000
_cell.angle_alpha   90.00
_cell.angle_beta   90.00
_cell.angle_gamma   90.00
#
_symmetry.space_group_name_H-M   'P 1'
#
loop_
_entity.id
_entity.type
_entity.pdbx_description
1 polymer ?
#
loop_
_entity_poly.entity_id
_entity_poly.type
_entity_poly.pdbx_seq_one_letter_code
_entity_poly.pdbx_strand_id
1 'polypeptide(L)'
;MTGNGLKLWLLIGGMALSLCLGFSGVKAQSSLQQSAPSGAPPKLAQEQFKNIQTLKCIPADQVVPSMQFIGASLGVECEYCHVHGAMEKDDKKPKVTARKMMAMMMAINKDNFEGRREVTCFSCHRGAKDPVAIPIISDEEPKRDNGEGKKSAEGKPALPAADQLLDKYLAALGGADALQKIS
;
A
#
# COMPACT_ATOMS: atom_id res chain seq x y z
N MET A 1 31.10 64.89 36.98
CA MET A 1 31.00 64.32 38.33
C MET A 1 30.57 62.86 38.17
N THR A 2 31.37 61.93 38.74
CA THR A 2 31.07 60.52 39.09
C THR A 2 30.60 59.58 37.96
N GLY A 3 31.21 58.40 37.69
CA GLY A 3 32.24 57.64 38.38
C GLY A 3 32.58 56.34 37.62
N ASN A 4 33.82 55.89 37.80
CA ASN A 4 34.52 54.72 37.29
C ASN A 4 34.03 53.37 37.86
N GLY A 5 34.44 52.26 37.23
CA GLY A 5 34.59 50.94 37.88
C GLY A 5 34.53 49.76 36.88
N LEU A 6 35.57 49.36 36.15
CA LEU A 6 36.86 48.77 36.53
C LEU A 6 36.84 47.24 36.78
N LYS A 7 37.60 46.55 35.91
CA LYS A 7 38.36 45.29 36.09
C LYS A 7 37.61 43.95 35.97
N LEU A 8 37.95 43.12 34.98
CA LEU A 8 39.16 42.29 34.82
C LEU A 8 38.95 40.92 35.47
N TRP A 9 39.01 39.83 34.68
CA TRP A 9 39.76 38.60 35.01
C TRP A 9 39.75 37.60 33.83
N LEU A 10 40.98 37.24 33.38
CA LEU A 10 41.45 35.96 32.81
C LEU A 10 40.84 35.48 31.47
N LEU A 11 41.51 35.48 30.29
CA LEU A 11 42.75 34.82 29.86
C LEU A 11 42.94 33.38 30.38
N ILE A 12 42.85 32.39 29.46
CA ILE A 12 43.55 31.09 29.29
C ILE A 12 42.83 30.44 28.08
N GLY A 13 43.39 30.18 26.90
CA GLY A 13 44.70 29.63 26.58
C GLY A 13 44.61 28.10 26.60
N GLY A 14 44.27 27.44 25.48
CA GLY A 14 44.09 25.98 25.52
C GLY A 14 43.85 25.31 24.18
N MET A 15 44.88 25.30 23.34
CA MET A 15 45.06 24.36 22.24
C MET A 15 45.23 22.95 22.82
N ALA A 16 44.30 22.03 22.56
CA ALA A 16 44.46 20.62 22.86
C ALA A 16 43.94 19.79 21.68
N LEU A 17 44.85 19.60 20.74
CA LEU A 17 44.77 18.63 19.66
C LEU A 17 45.11 17.23 20.25
N SER A 18 44.30 16.25 19.86
CA SER A 18 44.65 14.84 19.69
C SER A 18 44.54 13.83 20.86
N LEU A 19 43.95 12.70 20.44
CA LEU A 19 44.03 11.32 20.93
C LEU A 19 43.25 10.93 22.19
N CYS A 20 42.02 10.44 21.97
CA CYS A 20 41.52 9.28 22.70
C CYS A 20 40.99 8.22 21.71
N LEU A 21 41.49 7.01 21.94
CA LEU A 21 41.32 5.77 21.20
C LEU A 21 39.84 5.35 21.06
N GLY A 22 39.56 4.62 19.98
CA GLY A 22 38.22 4.24 19.59
C GLY A 22 37.57 3.15 20.43
N PHE A 23 36.24 3.16 20.38
CA PHE A 23 35.38 1.99 20.49
C PHE A 23 34.40 2.05 19.32
N SER A 24 34.59 1.15 18.35
CA SER A 24 33.64 0.89 17.28
C SER A 24 32.36 0.28 17.87
N GLY A 25 31.38 1.12 18.20
CA GLY A 25 30.01 0.70 18.42
C GLY A 25 29.20 0.90 17.14
N VAL A 26 29.06 -0.14 16.32
CA VAL A 26 28.08 -0.17 15.22
C VAL A 26 26.68 -0.11 15.85
N LYS A 27 26.07 1.07 15.86
CA LYS A 27 24.62 1.20 15.96
C LYS A 27 24.06 0.90 14.58
N ALA A 28 23.45 -0.28 14.43
CA ALA A 28 22.58 -0.58 13.31
C ALA A 28 21.40 0.40 13.33
N GLN A 29 21.54 1.52 12.60
CA GLN A 29 20.42 2.39 12.28
C GLN A 29 19.67 1.75 11.12
N SER A 30 18.60 1.03 11.44
CA SER A 30 17.52 0.78 10.50
C SER A 30 16.90 2.12 10.14
N SER A 31 17.42 2.77 9.09
CA SER A 31 16.71 3.88 8.47
C SER A 31 15.50 3.30 7.76
N LEU A 32 14.32 3.46 8.37
CA LEU A 32 13.12 3.65 7.57
C LEU A 32 13.39 4.89 6.73
N GLN A 33 13.77 4.67 5.48
CA GLN A 33 13.93 5.73 4.49
C GLN A 33 12.53 6.29 4.22
N GLN A 34 12.08 7.18 5.10
CA GLN A 34 10.91 7.99 4.87
C GLN A 34 11.31 9.00 3.82
N SER A 35 10.96 8.71 2.57
CA SER A 35 11.13 9.63 1.46
C SER A 35 10.42 10.93 1.81
N ALA A 36 11.19 11.98 2.09
CA ALA A 36 10.67 13.32 2.27
C ALA A 36 9.91 13.74 1.00
N PRO A 37 8.75 14.42 1.11
CA PRO A 37 8.05 14.92 -0.06
C PRO A 37 8.95 15.97 -0.73
N SER A 38 9.31 15.70 -1.99
CA SER A 38 10.04 16.66 -2.83
C SER A 38 9.20 17.92 -2.99
N GLY A 39 9.83 19.08 -2.83
CA GLY A 39 9.22 20.40 -2.62
C GLY A 39 8.52 21.05 -3.83
N ALA A 40 7.83 20.28 -4.67
CA ALA A 40 6.89 20.82 -5.65
C ALA A 40 5.52 20.16 -5.43
N PRO A 41 4.40 20.93 -5.48
CA PRO A 41 3.07 20.33 -5.40
C PRO A 41 2.93 19.29 -6.53
N PRO A 42 2.38 18.09 -6.23
CA PRO A 42 2.25 17.04 -7.24
C PRO A 42 1.37 17.55 -8.38
N LYS A 43 1.83 17.37 -9.61
CA LYS A 43 1.06 17.73 -10.82
C LYS A 43 -0.30 17.05 -10.78
N LEU A 44 -1.33 17.70 -11.31
CA LEU A 44 -2.63 17.06 -11.45
C LEU A 44 -2.61 16.08 -12.63
N ALA A 45 -3.44 15.03 -12.55
CA ALA A 45 -3.54 14.01 -13.60
C ALA A 45 -3.84 14.61 -14.99
N GLN A 46 -4.72 15.61 -15.07
CA GLN A 46 -5.06 16.28 -16.32
C GLN A 46 -3.89 17.06 -16.96
N GLU A 47 -2.88 17.44 -16.17
CA GLU A 47 -1.71 18.18 -16.64
C GLU A 47 -0.60 17.23 -17.12
N GLN A 48 -0.51 16.05 -16.53
CA GLN A 48 0.53 15.06 -16.84
C GLN A 48 0.11 14.08 -17.95
N PHE A 49 -1.18 13.77 -18.09
CA PHE A 49 -1.66 12.74 -19.00
C PHE A 49 -2.59 13.30 -20.08
N LYS A 50 -2.52 12.71 -21.29
CA LYS A 50 -3.15 13.25 -22.50
C LYS A 50 -4.69 13.20 -22.54
N ASN A 51 -5.32 12.16 -21.96
CA ASN A 51 -6.77 11.93 -22.07
C ASN A 51 -7.40 11.55 -20.73
N ILE A 52 -7.33 12.46 -19.76
CA ILE A 52 -7.99 12.32 -18.46
C ILE A 52 -9.32 13.08 -18.48
N GLN A 53 -10.43 12.33 -18.35
CA GLN A 53 -11.78 12.90 -18.40
C GLN A 53 -12.50 12.83 -17.05
N THR A 54 -12.40 11.70 -16.32
CA THR A 54 -13.08 11.52 -15.02
C THR A 54 -12.16 11.82 -13.84
N LEU A 55 -10.88 11.43 -13.92
CA LEU A 55 -9.92 11.57 -12.81
C LEU A 55 -9.11 12.87 -12.88
N LYS A 56 -9.73 14.00 -13.26
CA LYS A 56 -9.00 15.25 -13.58
C LYS A 56 -8.26 15.85 -12.38
N CYS A 57 -8.90 15.84 -11.22
CA CYS A 57 -8.46 16.57 -10.02
C CYS A 57 -7.69 15.70 -9.01
N ILE A 58 -7.22 14.52 -9.41
CA ILE A 58 -6.35 13.70 -8.56
C ILE A 58 -4.88 14.02 -8.85
N PRO A 59 -3.98 13.85 -7.86
CA PRO A 59 -2.54 13.90 -8.10
C PRO A 59 -2.12 12.87 -9.17
N ALA A 60 -1.19 13.24 -10.05
CA ALA A 60 -0.82 12.42 -11.20
C ALA A 60 -0.20 11.07 -10.82
N ASP A 61 0.50 11.00 -9.70
CA ASP A 61 1.05 9.78 -9.12
C ASP A 61 -0.06 8.80 -8.65
N GLN A 62 -1.29 9.28 -8.44
CA GLN A 62 -2.43 8.45 -8.03
C GLN A 62 -3.17 7.80 -9.20
N VAL A 63 -2.86 8.17 -10.44
CA VAL A 63 -3.53 7.59 -11.63
C VAL A 63 -3.22 6.09 -11.75
N VAL A 64 -1.95 5.70 -11.68
CA VAL A 64 -1.55 4.29 -11.84
C VAL A 64 -2.11 3.39 -10.71
N PRO A 65 -2.01 3.75 -9.42
CA PRO A 65 -2.68 3.02 -8.34
C PRO A 65 -4.20 2.90 -8.53
N SER A 66 -4.85 3.95 -9.02
CA SER A 66 -6.29 3.90 -9.33
C SER A 66 -6.61 2.88 -10.43
N MET A 67 -5.78 2.80 -11.47
CA MET A 67 -5.96 1.81 -12.55
C MET A 67 -5.73 0.39 -12.05
N GLN A 68 -4.73 0.17 -11.19
CA GLN A 68 -4.49 -1.13 -10.56
C GLN A 68 -5.68 -1.59 -9.71
N PHE A 69 -6.27 -0.67 -8.92
CA PHE A 69 -7.47 -0.95 -8.16
C PHE A 69 -8.66 -1.34 -9.05
N ILE A 70 -8.84 -0.65 -10.18
CA ILE A 70 -9.89 -0.98 -11.15
C ILE A 70 -9.64 -2.37 -11.76
N GLY A 71 -8.41 -2.67 -12.19
CA GLY A 71 -8.04 -3.98 -12.73
C GLY A 71 -8.34 -5.11 -11.75
N ALA A 72 -7.90 -4.98 -10.50
CA ALA A 72 -8.18 -5.94 -9.43
C ALA A 72 -9.69 -6.08 -9.15
N SER A 73 -10.44 -4.98 -9.18
CA SER A 73 -11.88 -5.00 -8.91
C SER A 73 -12.68 -5.76 -9.98
N LEU A 74 -12.21 -5.72 -11.23
CA LEU A 74 -12.85 -6.34 -12.39
C LEU A 74 -12.24 -7.71 -12.74
N GLY A 75 -11.10 -8.09 -12.14
CA GLY A 75 -10.38 -9.31 -12.50
C GLY A 75 -9.82 -9.27 -13.93
N VAL A 76 -9.32 -8.11 -14.36
CA VAL A 76 -8.79 -7.89 -15.71
C VAL A 76 -7.43 -7.21 -15.68
N GLU A 77 -6.64 -7.45 -16.73
CA GLU A 77 -5.34 -6.80 -16.94
C GLU A 77 -5.48 -5.46 -17.69
N CYS A 78 -4.39 -4.68 -17.69
CA CYS A 78 -4.33 -3.34 -18.28
C CYS A 78 -4.83 -3.31 -19.74
N GLU A 79 -4.41 -4.29 -20.52
CA GLU A 79 -4.73 -4.46 -21.94
C GLU A 79 -6.21 -4.75 -22.19
N TYR A 80 -7.01 -5.10 -21.18
CA TYR A 80 -8.46 -5.21 -21.36
C TYR A 80 -9.07 -3.87 -21.76
N CYS A 81 -8.63 -2.79 -21.11
CA CYS A 81 -9.11 -1.43 -21.37
C CYS A 81 -8.18 -0.62 -22.28
N HIS A 82 -6.87 -0.81 -22.18
CA HIS A 82 -5.90 0.05 -22.85
C HIS A 82 -5.29 -0.57 -24.11
N VAL A 83 -4.84 0.29 -25.02
CA VAL A 83 -4.02 -0.09 -26.18
C VAL A 83 -2.56 -0.02 -25.74
N HIS A 84 -1.80 -1.10 -25.95
CA HIS A 84 -0.38 -1.15 -25.60
C HIS A 84 0.39 -0.03 -26.31
N GLY A 85 1.25 0.69 -25.56
CA GLY A 85 1.99 1.85 -26.06
C GLY A 85 1.16 3.11 -26.33
N ALA A 86 -0.16 3.06 -26.17
CA ALA A 86 -1.07 4.19 -26.44
C ALA A 86 -2.24 4.23 -25.42
N MET A 87 -1.88 4.40 -24.15
CA MET A 87 -2.82 4.32 -23.01
C MET A 87 -3.94 5.36 -23.08
N GLU A 88 -3.72 6.48 -23.77
CA GLU A 88 -4.67 7.58 -23.94
C GLU A 88 -5.77 7.29 -24.95
N LYS A 89 -5.61 6.34 -25.88
CA LYS A 89 -6.60 6.04 -26.92
C LYS A 89 -7.88 5.42 -26.38
N ASP A 90 -9.02 5.77 -26.96
CA ASP A 90 -10.34 5.28 -26.59
C ASP A 90 -10.86 4.18 -27.54
N ASP A 91 -9.97 3.57 -28.33
CA ASP A 91 -10.28 2.55 -29.36
C ASP A 91 -10.97 1.30 -28.79
N LYS A 92 -10.79 1.02 -27.49
CA LYS A 92 -11.39 -0.11 -26.79
C LYS A 92 -12.65 0.30 -26.04
N LYS A 93 -13.79 -0.29 -26.42
CA LYS A 93 -15.10 -0.10 -25.76
C LYS A 93 -15.06 -0.25 -24.22
N PRO A 94 -14.30 -1.20 -23.63
CA PRO A 94 -14.18 -1.30 -22.17
C PRO A 94 -13.71 -0.01 -21.49
N LYS A 95 -12.77 0.74 -22.08
CA LYS A 95 -12.28 2.00 -21.49
C LYS A 95 -13.34 3.09 -21.46
N VAL A 96 -14.10 3.24 -22.54
CA VAL A 96 -15.22 4.19 -22.61
C VAL A 96 -16.30 3.81 -21.59
N THR A 97 -16.56 2.52 -21.42
CA THR A 97 -17.51 2.00 -20.42
C THR A 97 -17.02 2.25 -19.00
N ALA A 98 -15.74 1.95 -18.71
CA ALA A 98 -15.12 2.22 -17.41
C ALA A 98 -15.22 3.71 -17.02
N ARG A 99 -15.11 4.63 -17.98
CA ARG A 99 -15.32 6.07 -17.75
C ARG A 99 -16.72 6.39 -17.24
N LYS A 100 -17.74 5.78 -17.84
CA LYS A 100 -19.14 5.91 -17.41
C LYS A 100 -19.34 5.29 -16.02
N MET A 101 -18.75 4.12 -15.77
CA MET A 101 -18.83 3.45 -14.47
C MET A 101 -18.16 4.26 -13.35
N MET A 102 -17.01 4.87 -13.61
CA MET A 102 -16.35 5.78 -12.64
C MET A 102 -17.25 6.97 -12.31
N ALA A 103 -17.86 7.60 -13.32
CA ALA A 103 -18.78 8.72 -13.10
C ALA A 103 -20.01 8.28 -12.29
N MET A 104 -20.58 7.12 -12.61
CA MET A 104 -21.70 6.53 -11.87
C MET A 104 -21.34 6.24 -10.40
N MET A 105 -20.20 5.60 -10.15
CA MET A 105 -19.71 5.33 -8.79
C MET A 105 -19.51 6.62 -7.99
N MET A 106 -18.90 7.64 -8.61
CA MET A 106 -18.72 8.94 -7.97
C MET A 106 -20.05 9.61 -7.64
N ALA A 107 -21.03 9.54 -8.55
CA ALA A 107 -22.39 10.06 -8.31
C ALA A 107 -23.08 9.31 -7.18
N ILE A 108 -23.04 7.97 -7.16
CA ILE A 108 -23.62 7.16 -6.07
C ILE A 108 -23.05 7.59 -4.70
N ASN A 109 -21.74 7.68 -4.59
CA ASN A 109 -21.06 8.11 -3.35
C ASN A 109 -21.42 9.54 -2.95
N LYS A 110 -21.45 10.46 -3.92
CA LYS A 110 -21.80 11.85 -3.66
C LYS A 110 -23.25 11.99 -3.19
N ASP A 111 -24.18 11.37 -3.92
CA ASP A 111 -25.60 11.63 -3.79
C ASP A 111 -26.24 10.83 -2.63
N ASN A 112 -25.64 9.70 -2.24
CA ASN A 112 -26.23 8.79 -1.24
C ASN A 112 -25.38 8.61 0.02
N PHE A 113 -24.10 9.01 -0.01
CA PHE A 113 -23.16 8.75 1.08
C PHE A 113 -22.36 10.00 1.50
N GLU A 114 -22.90 11.20 1.24
CA GLU A 114 -22.26 12.48 1.60
C GLU A 114 -20.84 12.64 1.01
N GLY A 115 -20.59 11.99 -0.13
CA GLY A 115 -19.26 11.95 -0.75
C GLY A 115 -18.28 10.96 -0.12
N ARG A 116 -18.67 10.22 0.93
CA ARG A 116 -17.87 9.11 1.47
C ARG A 116 -17.81 7.98 0.45
N ARG A 117 -16.65 7.31 0.40
CA ARG A 117 -16.39 6.20 -0.53
C ARG A 117 -16.89 4.88 0.06
N GLU A 118 -18.20 4.67 -0.04
CA GLU A 118 -18.87 3.44 0.41
C GLU A 118 -19.06 2.44 -0.73
N VAL A 119 -19.32 2.94 -1.93
CA VAL A 119 -19.45 2.13 -3.16
C VAL A 119 -18.17 2.22 -3.98
N THR A 120 -17.66 1.07 -4.40
CA THR A 120 -16.48 0.96 -5.26
C THR A 120 -16.77 0.03 -6.44
N CYS A 121 -15.84 -0.06 -7.38
CA CYS A 121 -15.90 -1.05 -8.46
C CYS A 121 -16.10 -2.47 -7.92
N PHE A 122 -15.42 -2.83 -6.82
CA PHE A 122 -15.48 -4.16 -6.21
C PHE A 122 -16.85 -4.47 -5.59
N SER A 123 -17.61 -3.46 -5.15
CA SER A 123 -18.94 -3.64 -4.55
C SER A 123 -19.90 -4.40 -5.48
N CYS A 124 -19.78 -4.19 -6.80
CA CYS A 124 -20.60 -4.87 -7.81
C CYS A 124 -19.84 -5.95 -8.58
N HIS A 125 -18.61 -5.65 -9.03
CA HIS A 125 -17.85 -6.56 -9.90
C HIS A 125 -17.27 -7.78 -9.17
N ARG A 126 -16.87 -7.62 -7.91
CA ARG A 126 -16.35 -8.70 -7.06
C ARG A 126 -15.27 -9.57 -7.72
N GLY A 127 -14.37 -8.94 -8.49
CA GLY A 127 -13.28 -9.63 -9.21
C GLY A 127 -13.68 -10.23 -10.55
N ALA A 128 -14.86 -9.90 -11.09
CA ALA A 128 -15.33 -10.32 -12.40
C ALA A 128 -15.71 -9.12 -13.28
N LYS A 129 -15.39 -9.19 -14.57
CA LYS A 129 -15.63 -8.09 -15.53
C LYS A 129 -17.11 -7.76 -15.71
N ASP A 130 -17.98 -8.74 -15.47
CA ASP A 130 -19.43 -8.61 -15.59
C ASP A 130 -20.06 -8.84 -14.20
N PRO A 131 -20.74 -7.83 -13.61
CA PRO A 131 -21.40 -7.98 -12.32
C PRO A 131 -22.55 -8.98 -12.37
N VAL A 132 -22.72 -9.74 -11.28
CA VAL A 132 -23.90 -10.60 -11.08
C VAL A 132 -25.03 -9.74 -10.51
N ALA A 133 -26.00 -9.37 -11.35
CA ALA A 133 -27.09 -8.48 -10.95
C ALA A 133 -28.20 -9.16 -10.14
N ILE A 134 -28.36 -10.48 -10.29
CA ILE A 134 -29.39 -11.27 -9.62
C ILE A 134 -28.71 -12.42 -8.89
N PRO A 135 -28.92 -12.58 -7.57
CA PRO A 135 -28.36 -13.72 -6.85
C PRO A 135 -28.93 -15.02 -7.42
N ILE A 136 -28.07 -16.04 -7.50
CA ILE A 136 -28.50 -17.40 -7.82
C ILE A 136 -29.20 -17.94 -6.58
N ILE A 137 -30.52 -18.16 -6.67
CA ILE A 137 -31.31 -18.82 -5.64
C ILE A 137 -31.48 -20.27 -6.10
N SER A 138 -30.74 -21.20 -5.49
CA SER A 138 -30.90 -22.65 -5.65
C SER A 138 -31.52 -23.26 -4.39
N ASP A 139 -32.27 -24.35 -4.54
CA ASP A 139 -32.79 -25.13 -3.40
C ASP A 139 -31.65 -25.85 -2.63
N GLU A 140 -30.48 -25.99 -3.27
CA GLU A 140 -29.25 -26.34 -2.59
C GLU A 140 -28.69 -25.13 -1.86
N GLU A 141 -28.46 -25.26 -0.54
CA GLU A 141 -27.76 -24.25 0.25
C GLU A 141 -26.45 -23.89 -0.46
N PRO A 142 -26.21 -22.60 -0.79
CA PRO A 142 -24.97 -22.21 -1.41
C PRO A 142 -23.84 -22.53 -0.44
N LYS A 143 -23.04 -23.54 -0.79
CA LYS A 143 -21.83 -23.90 -0.05
C LYS A 143 -20.98 -22.64 0.00
N ARG A 144 -20.94 -22.01 1.18
CA ARG A 144 -20.14 -20.81 1.41
C ARG A 144 -18.71 -21.19 1.10
N ASP A 145 -18.21 -20.74 -0.05
CA ASP A 145 -16.80 -20.83 -0.36
C ASP A 145 -16.08 -19.92 0.64
N ASN A 146 -15.45 -20.54 1.64
CA ASN A 146 -14.58 -19.87 2.60
C ASN A 146 -13.28 -19.44 1.89
N GLY A 147 -13.36 -18.73 0.77
CA GLY A 147 -12.19 -18.24 0.05
C GLY A 147 -11.13 -19.32 -0.26
N GLU A 148 -11.52 -20.58 -0.40
CA GLU A 148 -10.62 -21.63 -0.83
C GLU A 148 -10.77 -21.75 -2.34
N GLY A 149 -10.21 -20.74 -3.02
CA GLY A 149 -10.09 -20.72 -4.46
C GLY A 149 -9.65 -22.09 -4.97
N LYS A 150 -10.53 -22.70 -5.78
CA LYS A 150 -10.28 -23.74 -6.77
C LYS A 150 -8.92 -24.41 -6.62
N LYS A 151 -8.90 -25.51 -5.86
CA LYS A 151 -7.80 -26.46 -5.74
C LYS A 151 -7.30 -26.84 -7.14
N SER A 152 -6.30 -26.13 -7.65
CA SER A 152 -5.34 -26.74 -8.59
C SER A 152 -4.52 -27.68 -7.73
N ALA A 153 -5.00 -28.91 -7.62
CA ALA A 153 -4.29 -29.99 -7.00
C ALA A 153 -3.12 -30.36 -7.91
N GLU A 154 -1.99 -29.69 -7.71
CA GLU A 154 -0.67 -30.21 -8.10
C GLU A 154 0.40 -29.60 -7.19
N GLY A 155 0.89 -30.43 -6.27
CA GLY A 155 2.27 -30.32 -5.78
C GLY A 155 2.63 -29.29 -4.70
N LYS A 156 1.74 -28.91 -3.76
CA LYS A 156 2.22 -28.27 -2.52
C LYS A 156 2.67 -29.35 -1.53
N PRO A 157 3.93 -29.34 -1.03
CA PRO A 157 4.34 -30.26 0.02
C PRO A 157 3.40 -30.09 1.21
N ALA A 158 2.94 -31.21 1.77
CA ALA A 158 2.07 -31.20 2.93
C ALA A 158 2.75 -30.35 4.02
N LEU A 159 2.05 -29.32 4.48
CA LEU A 159 2.53 -28.52 5.60
C LEU A 159 2.63 -29.44 6.83
N PRO A 160 3.69 -29.32 7.63
CA PRO A 160 3.77 -30.06 8.89
C PRO A 160 2.58 -29.72 9.78
N ALA A 161 2.11 -30.71 10.53
CA ALA A 161 1.05 -30.52 11.50
C ALA A 161 1.49 -29.52 12.60
N ALA A 162 0.53 -28.82 13.20
CA ALA A 162 0.80 -27.72 14.12
C ALA A 162 1.61 -28.15 15.35
N ASP A 163 1.40 -29.38 15.81
CA ASP A 163 2.19 -30.05 16.85
C ASP A 163 3.66 -30.22 16.42
N GLN A 164 3.91 -30.69 15.20
CA GLN A 164 5.27 -30.86 14.68
C GLN A 164 6.03 -29.53 14.53
N LEU A 165 5.31 -28.43 14.26
CA LEU A 165 5.90 -27.10 14.22
C LEU A 165 6.25 -26.62 15.63
N LEU A 166 5.36 -26.86 16.58
CA LEU A 166 5.59 -26.51 17.98
C LEU A 166 6.76 -27.30 18.55
N ASP A 167 6.84 -28.61 18.31
CA ASP A 167 7.94 -29.46 18.76
C ASP A 167 9.29 -29.04 18.18
N LYS A 168 9.34 -28.70 16.88
CA LYS A 168 10.56 -28.18 16.25
C LYS A 168 10.99 -26.85 16.84
N TYR A 169 10.03 -25.97 17.14
CA TYR A 169 10.31 -24.69 17.77
C TYR A 169 10.82 -24.90 19.22
N LEU A 170 10.17 -25.77 19.99
CA LEU A 170 10.62 -26.15 21.33
C LEU A 170 12.02 -26.75 21.32
N ALA A 171 12.32 -27.64 20.37
CA ALA A 171 13.65 -28.21 20.20
C ALA A 171 14.70 -27.15 19.83
N ALA A 172 14.37 -26.21 18.95
CA ALA A 172 15.26 -25.11 18.56
C ALA A 172 15.54 -24.15 19.73
N LEU A 173 14.61 -24.02 20.68
CA LEU A 173 14.79 -23.23 21.90
C LEU A 173 15.53 -23.98 23.03
N GLY A 174 15.96 -25.22 22.81
CA GLY A 174 16.68 -26.01 23.81
C GLY A 174 15.78 -26.91 24.67
N GLY A 175 14.55 -27.19 24.22
CA GLY A 175 13.58 -28.05 24.88
C GLY A 175 12.60 -27.27 25.79
N ALA A 176 11.54 -27.94 26.22
CA ALA A 176 10.51 -27.34 27.08
C ALA A 176 11.08 -26.81 28.41
N ASP A 177 12.16 -27.42 28.91
CA ASP A 177 12.85 -27.01 30.14
C ASP A 177 13.63 -25.69 29.98
N ALA A 178 14.06 -25.34 28.77
CA ALA A 178 14.74 -24.08 28.49
C ALA A 178 13.76 -22.90 28.55
N LEU A 179 12.50 -23.11 28.16
CA LEU A 179 11.43 -22.10 28.27
C LEU A 179 11.10 -21.76 29.72
N GLN A 180 11.21 -22.73 30.64
CA GLN A 180 11.01 -22.49 32.07
C GLN A 180 12.07 -21.58 32.70
N LYS A 181 13.24 -21.42 32.06
CA LYS A 181 14.31 -20.51 32.52
C LYS A 181 14.16 -19.08 32.01
N ILE A 182 13.21 -18.84 31.10
CA ILE A 182 12.95 -17.54 30.46
C ILE A 182 11.60 -16.96 30.92
N SER A 183 10.83 -17.74 31.71
CA SER A 183 9.59 -17.34 32.38
C SER A 183 9.84 -16.75 33.76
#